data_AF-A0A1J9RJ31-F1
#
_entry.id   AF-A0A1J9RJ31-F1
#
_cell.length_a   1.000
_cell.length_b   1.000
_cell.length_c   1.000
_cell.angle_alpha   90.00
_cell.angle_beta   90.00
_cell.angle_gamma   90.00
#
_symmetry.space_group_name_H-M   'P 1'
#
loop_
_entity.id
_entity.type
_entity.pdbx_description
1 polymer ?
#
loop_
_entity_poly.entity_id
_entity_poly.type
_entity_poly.pdbx_seq_one_letter_code
_entity_poly.pdbx_strand_id
1 'polypeptide(L)'
;MNGIKYFSLDCRYLDFDGEVFGEAGTQLEVTGFHGPKLIHDLEAFPLDHHPNKSGVMTSIIDFGRKFCSLKGQHIRHCRGRAFFKVRGEIVQICINSRVMVD
;
A
#
# COMPACT_ATOMS: atom_id res chain seq x y z
N MET A 1 27.35 18.53 -15.18
CA MET A 1 26.19 18.07 -14.40
C MET A 1 26.56 16.72 -13.81
N ASN A 2 26.70 16.60 -12.49
CA ASN A 2 27.04 15.33 -11.86
C ASN A 2 25.74 14.55 -11.62
N GLY A 3 25.51 13.50 -12.39
CA GLY A 3 24.39 12.58 -12.17
C GLY A 3 24.65 11.68 -10.96
N ILE A 4 23.60 11.42 -10.17
CA ILE A 4 23.65 10.41 -9.09
C ILE A 4 23.46 9.04 -9.74
N LYS A 5 24.32 8.08 -9.40
CA LYS A 5 24.16 6.67 -9.81
C LYS A 5 23.28 5.93 -8.80
N TYR A 6 22.36 5.13 -9.30
CA TYR A 6 21.43 4.34 -8.50
C TYR A 6 21.11 3.01 -9.21
N PHE A 7 20.60 2.05 -8.45
CA PHE A 7 19.91 0.89 -9.00
C PHE A 7 18.41 1.19 -9.03
N SER A 8 17.76 0.91 -10.16
CA SER A 8 16.31 1.02 -10.29
C SER A 8 15.67 -0.36 -10.25
N LEU A 9 14.58 -0.49 -9.49
CA LEU A 9 13.71 -1.65 -9.50
C LEU A 9 12.38 -1.27 -10.14
N ASP A 10 12.10 -1.83 -11.31
CA ASP A 10 10.77 -1.77 -11.92
C ASP A 10 9.84 -2.75 -11.21
N CYS A 11 8.92 -2.21 -10.42
CA CYS A 11 8.03 -2.96 -9.56
C CYS A 11 6.59 -2.90 -10.10
N ARG A 12 5.83 -3.97 -9.87
CA ARG A 12 4.45 -4.10 -10.33
C ARG A 12 3.57 -4.60 -9.18
N TYR A 13 2.41 -3.98 -9.01
CA TYR A 13 1.47 -4.30 -7.94
C TYR A 13 0.02 -4.17 -8.43
N LEU A 14 -0.93 -4.76 -7.71
CA LEU A 14 -2.34 -4.61 -8.04
C LEU A 14 -2.90 -3.34 -7.39
N ASP A 15 -3.62 -2.54 -8.18
CA ASP A 15 -4.21 -1.28 -7.75
C ASP A 15 -5.65 -1.11 -8.27
N PHE A 16 -6.37 -0.17 -7.68
CA PHE A 16 -7.69 0.25 -8.09
C PHE A 16 -7.80 1.77 -7.98
N ASP A 17 -7.94 2.45 -9.11
CA ASP A 17 -8.01 3.92 -9.19
C ASP A 17 -9.43 4.49 -8.99
N GLY A 18 -10.40 3.64 -8.67
CA GLY A 18 -11.83 3.97 -8.59
C GLY A 18 -12.63 3.57 -9.83
N GLU A 19 -11.97 3.28 -10.96
CA GLU A 19 -12.64 2.83 -12.19
C GLU A 19 -12.08 1.50 -12.69
N VAL A 20 -10.75 1.36 -12.74
CA VAL A 20 -10.06 0.21 -13.32
C VAL A 20 -9.23 -0.51 -12.26
N PHE A 21 -9.55 -1.78 -12.07
CA PHE A 21 -8.72 -2.69 -11.30
C PHE A 21 -7.68 -3.33 -12.22
N GLY A 22 -6.40 -3.21 -11.87
CA GLY A 22 -5.32 -3.70 -12.74
C GLY A 22 -3.95 -3.70 -12.10
N GLU A 23 -2.96 -4.03 -12.91
CA GLU A 23 -1.55 -3.92 -12.55
C GLU A 23 -1.09 -2.47 -12.72
N ALA A 24 -0.53 -1.89 -11.66
CA ALA A 24 0.14 -0.62 -11.65
C ALA A 24 1.65 -0.82 -11.53
N GLY A 25 2.41 0.06 -12.18
CA GLY A 25 3.87 0.11 -12.10
C GLY A 25 4.34 1.13 -11.07
N THR A 26 5.43 0.83 -10.39
CA THR A 26 6.18 1.80 -9.59
C THR A 26 7.68 1.55 -9.74
N GLN A 27 8.50 2.55 -9.44
CA GLN A 27 9.94 2.44 -9.45
C GLN A 27 10.48 2.71 -8.05
N LEU A 28 11.36 1.82 -7.59
CA LEU A 28 12.13 2.03 -6.37
C LEU A 28 13.58 2.24 -6.74
N GLU A 29 14.17 3.30 -6.21
CA GLU A 29 15.55 3.67 -6.51
C GLU A 29 16.43 3.45 -5.28
N VAL A 30 17.43 2.57 -5.41
CA VAL A 30 18.46 2.39 -4.37
C VAL A 30 19.66 3.23 -4.75
N THR A 31 19.81 4.37 -4.08
CA THR A 31 20.90 5.31 -4.32
C THR A 31 22.24 4.77 -3.80
N GLY A 32 23.34 5.19 -4.42
CA GLY A 32 24.67 4.88 -3.90
C GLY A 32 24.88 5.49 -2.51
N PHE A 33 25.34 4.68 -1.55
CA PHE A 33 25.65 5.10 -0.18
C PHE A 33 27.10 4.80 0.18
N HIS A 34 27.63 5.52 1.16
CA HIS A 34 28.99 5.31 1.66
C HIS A 34 29.00 4.33 2.84
N GLY A 35 29.93 3.37 2.82
CA GLY A 35 30.03 2.36 3.87
C GLY A 35 28.89 1.33 3.86
N PRO A 36 28.82 0.47 4.89
CA PRO A 36 27.74 -0.50 5.02
C PRO A 36 26.43 0.20 5.43
N LYS A 37 25.32 -0.21 4.82
CA LYS A 37 23.95 0.20 5.18
C LYS A 37 23.17 -1.06 5.57
N LEU A 38 22.32 -0.95 6.59
CA LEU A 38 21.48 -2.07 7.00
C LEU A 38 20.49 -2.37 5.88
N ILE A 39 20.26 -3.66 5.61
CA ILE A 39 19.37 -4.07 4.53
C ILE A 39 17.92 -3.59 4.71
N HIS A 40 17.47 -3.38 5.96
CA HIS A 40 16.16 -2.81 6.27
C HIS A 40 16.08 -1.29 6.13
N ASP A 41 17.21 -0.60 5.97
CA ASP A 41 17.25 0.83 5.67
C ASP A 41 17.25 1.11 4.16
N LEU A 42 17.32 0.07 3.32
CA LEU A 42 17.21 0.19 1.88
C LEU A 42 15.77 0.46 1.45
N GLU A 43 15.62 1.12 0.31
CA GLU A 43 14.35 1.50 -0.30
C GLU A 43 13.50 0.28 -0.69
N ALA A 44 14.16 -0.87 -0.90
CA ALA A 44 13.52 -2.16 -1.08
C ALA A 44 14.19 -3.20 -0.18
N PHE A 45 13.39 -3.92 0.62
CA PHE A 45 13.85 -5.01 1.47
C PHE A 45 13.54 -6.37 0.81
N PRO A 46 14.54 -7.23 0.56
CA PRO A 46 14.29 -8.54 -0.01
C PRO A 46 13.60 -9.45 1.01
N LEU A 47 12.43 -9.97 0.64
CA LEU A 47 11.60 -10.83 1.51
C LEU A 47 12.36 -12.07 2.03
N ASP A 48 13.36 -12.55 1.29
CA ASP A 48 14.22 -13.68 1.67
C ASP A 48 15.00 -13.46 2.96
N HIS A 49 15.24 -12.19 3.33
CA HIS A 49 15.93 -11.83 4.57
C HIS A 49 14.97 -11.50 5.72
N HIS A 50 13.64 -11.62 5.51
CA HIS A 50 12.67 -11.35 6.57
C HIS A 50 12.66 -12.50 7.60
N PRO A 51 12.80 -12.23 8.91
CA PRO A 51 12.84 -13.27 9.94
C PRO A 51 11.56 -14.10 10.00
N ASN A 52 10.43 -13.50 9.63
CA ASN A 52 9.13 -14.17 9.50
C ASN A 52 8.63 -14.15 8.03
N LYS A 53 9.45 -14.64 7.10
CA LYS A 53 9.12 -14.66 5.67
C LYS A 53 7.75 -15.30 5.39
N SER A 54 7.47 -16.46 5.99
CA SER A 54 6.22 -17.20 5.77
C SER A 54 5.00 -16.41 6.25
N GLY A 55 5.04 -15.83 7.46
CA GLY A 55 3.94 -15.04 7.99
C GLY A 55 3.67 -13.77 7.19
N VAL A 56 4.72 -13.09 6.73
CA VAL A 56 4.59 -11.93 5.85
C VAL A 56 3.96 -12.33 4.51
N MET A 57 4.43 -13.42 3.89
CA MET A 57 3.89 -13.90 2.63
C MET A 57 2.41 -14.27 2.75
N THR A 58 2.02 -15.00 3.79
CA THR A 58 0.61 -15.34 4.07
C THR A 58 -0.22 -14.07 4.22
N SER A 59 0.26 -13.11 5.01
CA SER A 59 -0.45 -11.85 5.23
C SER A 59 -0.66 -11.07 3.93
N ILE A 60 0.38 -10.93 3.10
CA ILE A 60 0.31 -10.22 1.81
C ILE A 60 -0.71 -10.91 0.87
N ILE A 61 -0.71 -12.24 0.81
CA ILE A 61 -1.67 -13.00 -0.01
C ILE A 61 -3.10 -12.79 0.48
N ASP A 62 -3.33 -12.87 1.79
CA ASP A 62 -4.68 -12.70 2.36
C ASP A 62 -5.18 -11.27 2.20
N PHE A 63 -4.30 -10.26 2.34
CA PHE A 63 -4.61 -8.88 1.99
C PHE A 63 -4.96 -8.73 0.52
N GLY A 64 -4.18 -9.33 -0.39
CA GLY A 64 -4.47 -9.31 -1.82
C GLY A 64 -5.82 -9.92 -2.17
N ARG A 65 -6.16 -11.08 -1.59
CA ARG A 65 -7.48 -11.71 -1.76
C ARG A 65 -8.61 -10.82 -1.26
N LYS A 66 -8.43 -10.21 -0.08
CA LYS A 66 -9.41 -9.28 0.49
C LYS A 66 -9.56 -8.03 -0.38
N PHE A 67 -8.47 -7.46 -0.88
CA PHE A 67 -8.48 -6.33 -1.79
C PHE A 67 -9.25 -6.66 -3.07
N CYS A 68 -8.95 -7.78 -3.72
CA CYS A 68 -9.69 -8.25 -4.90
C CYS A 68 -11.19 -8.45 -4.62
N SER A 69 -11.55 -8.92 -3.41
CA SER A 69 -12.96 -9.11 -3.03
C SER A 69 -13.76 -7.82 -2.86
N LEU A 70 -13.05 -6.69 -2.67
CA LEU A 70 -13.64 -5.36 -2.52
C LEU A 70 -13.78 -4.63 -3.85
N LYS A 71 -13.33 -5.22 -4.98
CA LYS A 71 -13.49 -4.61 -6.30
C LYS A 71 -14.95 -4.24 -6.57
N GLY A 72 -15.17 -3.02 -7.07
CA GLY A 72 -16.49 -2.47 -7.40
C GLY A 72 -17.16 -1.79 -6.20
N GLN A 73 -18.37 -1.29 -6.41
CA GLN A 73 -19.08 -0.54 -5.38
C GLN A 73 -19.88 -1.48 -4.47
N HIS A 74 -19.61 -1.42 -3.17
CA HIS A 74 -20.30 -2.20 -2.15
C HIS A 74 -21.02 -1.28 -1.17
N ILE A 75 -22.34 -1.36 -1.09
CA ILE A 75 -23.08 -0.67 -0.04
C ILE A 75 -23.10 -1.56 1.21
N ARG A 76 -22.44 -1.12 2.28
CA ARG A 76 -22.37 -1.86 3.56
C ARG A 76 -22.96 -1.03 4.70
N HIS A 77 -23.65 -1.70 5.61
CA HIS A 77 -24.11 -1.05 6.84
C HIS A 77 -22.95 -0.97 7.84
N CYS A 78 -22.60 0.24 8.26
CA CYS A 78 -21.51 0.51 9.18
C CYS A 78 -22.05 1.18 10.44
N ARG A 79 -21.62 0.68 11.59
CA ARG A 79 -21.89 1.28 12.90
C ARG A 79 -20.58 1.48 13.64
N GLY A 80 -20.21 2.71 13.94
CA GLY A 80 -18.92 3.01 14.56
C GLY A 80 -18.46 4.45 14.39
N ARG A 81 -17.16 4.70 14.60
CA ARG A 81 -16.56 6.02 14.39
C ARG A 81 -16.12 6.18 12.93
N ALA A 82 -16.47 7.29 12.32
CA ALA A 82 -16.03 7.69 10.99
C ALA A 82 -15.34 9.05 11.06
N PHE A 83 -14.41 9.28 10.12
CA PHE A 83 -13.66 10.53 9.99
C PHE A 83 -13.91 11.10 8.59
N PHE A 84 -14.18 12.39 8.50
CA PHE A 84 -14.37 13.08 7.23
C PHE A 84 -13.71 14.45 7.28
N LYS A 85 -13.20 14.90 6.13
CA LYS A 85 -12.45 16.14 6.00
C LYS A 85 -13.41 17.27 5.67
N VAL A 86 -13.59 18.23 6.58
CA VAL A 86 -14.42 19.43 6.38
C VAL A 86 -13.51 20.64 6.41
N ARG A 87 -13.43 21.37 5.29
CA ARG A 87 -12.57 22.57 5.17
C ARG A 87 -11.11 22.36 5.60
N GLY A 88 -10.59 21.16 5.38
CA GLY A 88 -9.21 20.80 5.75
C GLY A 88 -9.07 20.10 7.11
N GLU A 89 -10.05 20.24 8.00
CA GLU A 89 -10.02 19.62 9.33
C GLU A 89 -10.66 18.24 9.33
N ILE A 90 -10.10 17.33 10.14
CA ILE A 90 -10.64 15.98 10.32
C ILE A 90 -11.68 16.02 11.43
N VAL A 91 -12.93 15.73 11.10
CA VAL A 91 -14.04 15.66 12.05
C VAL A 91 -14.41 14.19 12.28
N GLN A 92 -14.55 13.80 13.55
CA GLN A 92 -14.99 12.46 13.94
C GLN A 92 -16.49 12.46 14.27
N ILE A 93 -17.25 11.50 13.72
CA ILE A 93 -18.66 11.24 14.12
C ILE A 93 -18.90 9.77 14.41
N CYS A 94 -20.00 9.50 15.11
CA CYS A 94 -20.59 8.18 15.21
C CYS A 94 -21.58 7.97 14.06
N ILE A 95 -21.37 6.95 13.24
CA ILE A 95 -22.28 6.54 12.17
C ILE A 95 -23.06 5.28 12.56
N ASN A 96 -24.27 5.18 12.03
CA ASN A 96 -25.11 3.97 12.01
C ASN A 96 -25.92 4.01 10.71
N SER A 97 -25.22 3.82 9.58
CA SER A 97 -25.76 4.09 8.25
C SER A 97 -25.15 3.19 7.20
N ARG A 98 -25.71 3.22 5.99
CA ARG A 98 -25.10 2.59 4.81
C ARG A 98 -23.98 3.48 4.28
N VAL A 99 -22.83 2.87 4.02
CA VAL A 99 -21.62 3.50 3.48
C VAL A 99 -21.29 2.79 2.17
N MET A 100 -21.02 3.56 1.13
CA MET A 100 -20.45 3.03 -0.11
C MET A 100 -18.96 2.78 0.15
N VAL A 101 -18.54 1.55 -0.07
CA VAL A 101 -17.13 1.16 -0.13
C VAL A 101 -16.85 0.95 -1.60
N ASP A 102 -16.07 1.85 -2.19
CA ASP A 102 -15.44 1.66 -3.50
C ASP A 102 -13.93 1.48 -3.33
#